data_AF-A0A3A0EJZ2-F1
#
_entry.id   AF-A0A3A0EJZ2-F1
#
_cell.length_a   1.000
_cell.length_b   1.000
_cell.length_c   1.000
_cell.angle_alpha   90.00
_cell.angle_beta   90.00
_cell.angle_gamma   90.00
#
_symmetry.space_group_name_H-M   'P 1'
#
loop_
_entity.id
_entity.type
_entity.pdbx_description
1 polymer ?
#
loop_
_entity_poly.entity_id
_entity_poly.type
_entity_poly.pdbx_seq_one_letter_code
_entity_poly.pdbx_strand_id
1 'polypeptide(L)'
;MAHALEPLARLATLARSALGGVSLAAMAADYATEGWRCDRAALDAMSHAKAPSDNALVAKVVRSLYAPWLDKSARKFQELASQNEAEYRQLVSGVKAEPETCLVFADGLRFDVAGMLQERLEQRGLRVKLGHRLAPFPTVTATAKPIASPAYAACEGAASAEDFNPVLAASKQLVNTSRLRDEMARQGVEILDADETTLAANTEKGGWTEIGRLDEMGHSLGSSLVRHIDVEIEAIADRVSALLGTGWTRVRVVTDHGWLLVPGGMPKVELPAHLVATKWARCASVHGESSPDVPTFGWFWNAHARIASPPGIGSFIVNTEYAHGGVSPQECVVPDMLVEQGEVALKAQITEISWRGMRCRVVVDTNAAGLRVELRRNWKQADPEGQRIATAKDLGSNGQASLAVERDDYEGTAAMAVVLDATGRVLDYRPTTIGEGQ
;
A
#
# COMPACT_ATOMS: atom_id res chain seq x y z
N MET A 1 25.63 -8.50 -11.40
CA MET A 1 26.46 -7.75 -10.41
C MET A 1 26.24 -6.23 -10.37
N ALA A 2 26.48 -5.44 -11.44
CA ALA A 2 26.48 -3.96 -11.36
C ALA A 2 25.20 -3.33 -10.77
N HIS A 3 24.01 -3.82 -11.16
CA HIS A 3 22.72 -3.33 -10.65
C HIS A 3 22.42 -3.68 -9.18
N ALA A 4 23.20 -4.59 -8.56
CA ALA A 4 23.04 -4.92 -7.15
C ALA A 4 23.89 -4.04 -6.22
N LEU A 5 24.89 -3.32 -6.75
CA LEU A 5 25.81 -2.53 -5.92
C LEU A 5 25.12 -1.35 -5.24
N GLU A 6 24.25 -0.64 -5.93
CA GLU A 6 23.54 0.51 -5.38
C GLU A 6 22.57 0.09 -4.24
N PRO A 7 21.68 -0.92 -4.41
CA PRO A 7 20.90 -1.46 -3.30
C PRO A 7 21.75 -1.96 -2.12
N LEU A 8 22.87 -2.64 -2.40
CA LEU A 8 23.77 -3.13 -1.34
C LEU A 8 24.42 -1.97 -0.56
N ALA A 9 24.77 -0.87 -1.22
CA ALA A 9 25.29 0.32 -0.55
C ALA A 9 24.22 1.02 0.31
N ARG A 10 22.97 1.07 -0.17
CA ARG A 10 21.83 1.53 0.63
C ARG A 10 21.60 0.64 1.85
N LEU A 11 21.56 -0.68 1.66
CA LEU A 11 21.42 -1.66 2.74
C LEU A 11 22.53 -1.50 3.77
N ALA A 12 23.80 -1.45 3.33
CA ALA A 12 24.94 -1.26 4.22
C ALA A 12 24.84 0.04 5.02
N THR A 13 24.27 1.09 4.44
CA THR A 13 24.06 2.38 5.11
C THR A 13 22.96 2.31 6.16
N LEU A 14 21.81 1.77 5.81
CA LEU A 14 20.62 1.68 6.66
C LEU A 14 20.82 0.67 7.80
N ALA A 15 21.50 -0.45 7.54
CA ALA A 15 21.74 -1.50 8.52
C ALA A 15 22.80 -1.14 9.58
N ARG A 16 23.46 0.03 9.50
CA ARG A 16 24.46 0.48 10.49
C ARG A 16 23.86 0.62 11.90
N SER A 17 22.61 1.03 11.98
CA SER A 17 21.90 1.23 13.23
C SER A 17 20.62 0.39 13.22
N ALA A 18 20.52 -0.54 14.17
CA ALA A 18 19.27 -1.25 14.41
C ALA A 18 18.17 -0.29 14.84
N LEU A 19 16.91 -0.68 14.64
CA LEU A 19 15.78 0.09 15.15
C LEU A 19 15.90 0.18 16.67
N GLY A 20 15.77 1.40 17.16
CA GLY A 20 15.69 1.71 18.58
C GLY A 20 14.28 2.18 18.93
N GLY A 21 14.11 2.55 20.19
CA GLY A 21 12.84 3.08 20.69
C GLY A 21 12.77 2.98 22.19
N VAL A 22 12.14 3.96 22.81
CA VAL A 22 11.83 3.96 24.25
C VAL A 22 10.47 3.31 24.56
N SER A 23 9.64 3.10 23.54
CA SER A 23 8.34 2.44 23.63
C SER A 23 8.01 1.68 22.34
N LEU A 24 7.05 0.75 22.42
CA LEU A 24 6.56 0.01 21.26
C LEU A 24 5.97 0.92 20.19
N ALA A 25 5.16 1.90 20.60
CA ALA A 25 4.52 2.83 19.68
C ALA A 25 5.55 3.68 18.91
N ALA A 26 6.59 4.17 19.61
CA ALA A 26 7.67 4.91 18.97
C ALA A 26 8.44 4.04 17.96
N MET A 27 8.81 2.83 18.37
CA MET A 27 9.55 1.90 17.50
C MET A 27 8.72 1.47 16.28
N ALA A 28 7.41 1.28 16.43
CA ALA A 28 6.50 0.98 15.33
C ALA A 28 6.38 2.15 14.35
N ALA A 29 6.27 3.39 14.85
CA ALA A 29 6.24 4.59 14.03
C ALA A 29 7.56 4.81 13.28
N ASP A 30 8.71 4.61 13.94
CA ASP A 30 10.03 4.70 13.34
C ASP A 30 10.20 3.66 12.23
N TYR A 31 9.74 2.43 12.45
CA TYR A 31 9.75 1.39 11.44
C TYR A 31 8.88 1.75 10.23
N ALA A 32 7.65 2.21 10.46
CA ALA A 32 6.70 2.59 9.41
C ALA A 32 7.15 3.83 8.61
N THR A 33 7.94 4.72 9.22
CA THR A 33 8.42 5.94 8.55
C THR A 33 9.71 5.69 7.76
N GLU A 34 10.69 5.01 8.37
CA GLU A 34 12.04 4.89 7.81
C GLU A 34 12.58 3.45 7.84
N GLY A 35 12.27 2.67 8.88
CA GLY A 35 12.89 1.36 9.10
C GLY A 35 12.68 0.37 7.97
N TRP A 36 11.49 0.34 7.38
CA TRP A 36 11.13 -0.54 6.26
C TRP A 36 12.04 -0.36 5.04
N ARG A 37 12.71 0.78 4.88
CA ARG A 37 13.64 1.03 3.76
C ARG A 37 14.85 0.11 3.81
N CYS A 38 15.23 -0.38 4.99
CA CYS A 38 16.29 -1.39 5.13
C CYS A 38 15.84 -2.73 4.53
N ASP A 39 14.59 -3.14 4.81
CA ASP A 39 13.98 -4.34 4.23
C ASP A 39 13.86 -4.20 2.70
N ARG A 40 13.39 -3.04 2.20
CA ARG A 40 13.35 -2.70 0.76
C ARG A 40 14.71 -2.84 0.09
N ALA A 41 15.76 -2.28 0.68
CA ALA A 41 17.11 -2.34 0.12
C ALA A 41 17.65 -3.79 0.06
N ALA A 42 17.28 -4.64 1.02
CA ALA A 42 17.61 -6.06 0.98
C ALA A 42 16.87 -6.79 -0.15
N LEU A 43 15.58 -6.51 -0.37
CA LEU A 43 14.82 -7.08 -1.49
C LEU A 43 15.38 -6.64 -2.85
N ASP A 44 15.62 -5.33 -3.02
CA ASP A 44 16.17 -4.74 -4.24
C ASP A 44 17.53 -5.36 -4.59
N ALA A 45 18.40 -5.56 -3.61
CA ALA A 45 19.69 -6.19 -3.85
C ALA A 45 19.54 -7.59 -4.44
N MET A 46 18.61 -8.39 -3.91
CA MET A 46 18.39 -9.77 -4.33
C MET A 46 17.61 -9.91 -5.64
N SER A 47 16.78 -8.93 -6.02
CA SER A 47 15.97 -8.99 -7.25
C SER A 47 16.79 -8.85 -8.53
N HIS A 48 17.93 -8.14 -8.49
CA HIS A 48 18.72 -7.80 -9.69
C HIS A 48 19.70 -8.88 -10.17
N ALA A 49 19.91 -9.96 -9.42
CA ALA A 49 20.86 -11.01 -9.80
C ALA A 49 20.21 -12.05 -10.73
N LYS A 50 20.61 -12.06 -12.01
CA LYS A 50 20.06 -13.00 -13.01
C LYS A 50 20.77 -14.37 -13.03
N ALA A 51 22.09 -14.40 -12.83
CA ALA A 51 22.86 -15.65 -12.83
C ALA A 51 22.81 -16.34 -11.46
N PRO A 52 22.70 -17.68 -11.37
CA PRO A 52 22.65 -18.38 -10.08
C PRO A 52 23.85 -18.13 -9.15
N SER A 53 25.06 -18.03 -9.71
CA SER A 53 26.28 -17.70 -8.94
C SER A 53 26.25 -16.29 -8.36
N ASP A 54 25.78 -15.31 -9.14
CA ASP A 54 25.60 -13.93 -8.71
C ASP A 54 24.56 -13.86 -7.58
N ASN A 55 23.46 -14.61 -7.69
CA ASN A 55 22.41 -14.67 -6.66
C ASN A 55 22.96 -15.15 -5.32
N ALA A 56 23.70 -16.26 -5.33
CA ALA A 56 24.27 -16.82 -4.11
C ALA A 56 25.28 -15.87 -3.44
N LEU A 57 26.08 -15.14 -4.24
CA LEU A 57 27.02 -14.15 -3.72
C LEU A 57 26.28 -12.96 -3.10
N VAL A 58 25.29 -12.39 -3.81
CA VAL A 58 24.49 -11.27 -3.31
C VAL A 58 23.75 -11.65 -2.04
N ALA A 59 23.10 -12.82 -2.01
CA ALA A 59 22.39 -13.33 -0.83
C ALA A 59 23.30 -13.42 0.40
N LYS A 60 24.56 -13.85 0.23
CA LYS A 60 25.56 -13.88 1.32
C LYS A 60 25.87 -12.47 1.84
N VAL A 61 26.11 -11.51 0.95
CA VAL A 61 26.39 -10.12 1.34
C VAL A 61 25.18 -9.50 2.05
N VAL A 62 23.98 -9.68 1.48
CA VAL A 62 22.72 -9.25 2.11
C VAL A 62 22.59 -9.84 3.50
N ARG A 63 22.75 -11.16 3.66
CA ARG A 63 22.69 -11.82 4.97
C ARG A 63 23.66 -11.20 5.97
N SER A 64 24.92 -10.98 5.58
CA SER A 64 25.95 -10.42 6.46
C SER A 64 25.62 -9.01 6.98
N LEU A 65 24.90 -8.21 6.20
CA LEU A 65 24.51 -6.84 6.57
C LEU A 65 23.16 -6.83 7.31
N TYR A 66 22.19 -7.57 6.77
CA TYR A 66 20.78 -7.46 7.11
C TYR A 66 20.39 -8.31 8.33
N ALA A 67 20.90 -9.55 8.44
CA ALA A 67 20.51 -10.43 9.55
C ALA A 67 20.87 -9.86 10.94
N PRO A 68 22.04 -9.22 11.15
CA PRO A 68 22.34 -8.56 12.42
C PRO A 68 21.41 -7.39 12.74
N TRP A 69 21.01 -6.62 11.72
CA TRP A 69 20.06 -5.51 11.87
C TRP A 69 18.66 -6.02 12.23
N LEU A 70 18.17 -7.05 11.53
CA LEU A 70 16.89 -7.69 11.82
C LEU A 70 16.88 -8.27 13.25
N ASP A 71 17.91 -9.02 13.64
CA ASP A 71 17.97 -9.70 14.93
C ASP A 71 17.95 -8.71 16.10
N LYS A 72 18.78 -7.66 16.03
CA LYS A 72 18.82 -6.61 17.07
C LYS A 72 17.49 -5.86 17.16
N SER A 73 16.90 -5.52 16.02
CA SER A 73 15.61 -4.82 15.96
C SER A 73 14.48 -5.68 16.52
N ALA A 74 14.41 -6.96 16.13
CA ALA A 74 13.43 -7.91 16.63
C ALA A 74 13.57 -8.14 18.14
N ARG A 75 14.80 -8.31 18.65
CA ARG A 75 15.05 -8.46 20.10
C ARG A 75 14.61 -7.23 20.88
N LYS A 76 14.89 -6.02 20.39
CA LYS A 76 14.44 -4.80 21.08
C LYS A 76 12.92 -4.67 21.07
N PHE A 77 12.28 -5.01 19.96
CA PHE A 77 10.82 -5.02 19.87
C PHE A 77 10.19 -6.06 20.82
N GLN A 78 10.77 -7.26 20.91
CA GLN A 78 10.38 -8.31 21.87
C GLN A 78 10.55 -7.86 23.32
N GLU A 79 11.67 -7.21 23.64
CA GLU A 79 11.93 -6.66 24.97
C GLU A 79 10.81 -5.69 25.37
N LEU A 80 10.51 -4.69 24.52
CA LEU A 80 9.46 -3.69 24.77
C LEU A 80 8.07 -4.33 24.86
N ALA A 81 7.77 -5.31 23.98
CA ALA A 81 6.50 -6.03 24.03
C ALA A 81 6.32 -6.89 25.28
N SER A 82 7.40 -7.49 25.77
CA SER A 82 7.38 -8.30 26.99
C SER A 82 7.24 -7.47 28.26
N GLN A 83 7.80 -6.25 28.28
CA GLN A 83 7.73 -5.34 29.42
C GLN A 83 6.31 -4.82 29.67
N ASN A 84 5.51 -4.65 28.60
CA ASN A 84 4.14 -4.15 28.71
C ASN A 84 3.20 -4.79 27.67
N GLU A 85 2.86 -6.06 27.86
CA GLU A 85 1.99 -6.81 26.93
C GLU A 85 0.58 -6.20 26.81
N ALA A 86 0.09 -5.57 27.88
CA ALA A 86 -1.20 -4.88 27.87
C ALA A 86 -1.19 -3.66 26.94
N GLU A 87 -0.10 -2.88 26.92
CA GLU A 87 0.07 -1.77 25.97
C GLU A 87 0.14 -2.28 24.53
N TYR A 88 0.89 -3.37 24.26
CA TYR A 88 0.91 -3.98 22.92
C TYR A 88 -0.51 -4.31 22.44
N ARG A 89 -1.33 -4.95 23.30
CA ARG A 89 -2.72 -5.31 22.97
C ARG A 89 -3.59 -4.09 22.69
N GLN A 90 -3.36 -2.97 23.36
CA GLN A 90 -4.11 -1.72 23.12
C GLN A 90 -3.71 -1.03 21.80
N LEU A 91 -2.48 -1.25 21.31
CA LEU A 91 -2.02 -0.74 20.02
C LEU A 91 -2.56 -1.55 18.83
N VAL A 92 -2.90 -2.82 19.05
CA VAL A 92 -3.57 -3.65 18.03
C VAL A 92 -4.98 -3.13 17.81
N SER A 93 -5.29 -2.79 16.55
CA SER A 93 -6.58 -2.25 16.16
C SER A 93 -7.17 -3.04 15.00
N GLY A 94 -8.47 -3.32 15.09
CA GLY A 94 -9.23 -3.94 14.02
C GLY A 94 -9.53 -2.96 12.89
N VAL A 95 -9.95 -3.51 11.76
CA VAL A 95 -10.35 -2.73 10.58
C VAL A 95 -11.88 -2.60 10.57
N LYS A 96 -12.40 -1.41 10.31
CA LYS A 96 -13.84 -1.16 10.22
C LYS A 96 -14.26 -1.08 8.76
N ALA A 97 -15.45 -1.60 8.46
CA ALA A 97 -16.10 -1.36 7.19
C ALA A 97 -16.68 0.07 7.16
N GLU A 98 -16.61 0.70 5.99
CA GLU A 98 -17.08 2.06 5.76
C GLU A 98 -17.89 2.12 4.47
N PRO A 99 -18.99 2.89 4.40
CA PRO A 99 -19.73 3.10 3.17
C PRO A 99 -18.81 3.55 2.03
N GLU A 100 -19.12 3.11 0.80
CA GLU A 100 -18.38 3.44 -0.43
C GLU A 100 -16.87 3.08 -0.41
N THR A 101 -16.44 2.28 0.57
CA THR A 101 -15.05 1.83 0.69
C THR A 101 -14.97 0.32 0.50
N CYS A 102 -14.15 -0.12 -0.46
CA CYS A 102 -13.83 -1.54 -0.61
C CYS A 102 -12.54 -1.86 0.15
N LEU A 103 -12.62 -2.79 1.09
CA LEU A 103 -11.46 -3.35 1.78
C LEU A 103 -10.82 -4.43 0.92
N VAL A 104 -9.56 -4.22 0.55
CA VAL A 104 -8.75 -5.19 -0.19
C VAL A 104 -7.77 -5.81 0.79
N PHE A 105 -8.02 -7.05 1.18
CA PHE A 105 -7.12 -7.82 2.01
C PHE A 105 -6.01 -8.45 1.16
N ALA A 106 -4.76 -8.07 1.45
CA ALA A 106 -3.56 -8.61 0.82
C ALA A 106 -2.78 -9.46 1.84
N ASP A 107 -2.72 -10.77 1.63
CA ASP A 107 -2.08 -11.71 2.56
C ASP A 107 -0.55 -11.55 2.56
N GLY A 108 0.04 -11.18 3.69
CA GLY A 108 1.49 -10.99 3.83
C GLY A 108 2.06 -9.73 3.14
N LEU A 109 1.30 -8.63 3.03
CA LEU A 109 1.79 -7.37 2.44
C LEU A 109 2.72 -6.63 3.42
N ARG A 110 4.00 -7.03 3.48
CA ARG A 110 4.99 -6.38 4.35
C ARG A 110 5.18 -4.90 3.98
N PHE A 111 5.58 -4.08 4.95
CA PHE A 111 5.62 -2.62 4.84
C PHE A 111 6.44 -2.07 3.66
N ASP A 112 7.58 -2.69 3.36
CA ASP A 112 8.39 -2.34 2.19
C ASP A 112 7.69 -2.66 0.87
N VAL A 113 6.99 -3.79 0.79
CA VAL A 113 6.16 -4.17 -0.37
C VAL A 113 4.95 -3.23 -0.52
N ALA A 114 4.36 -2.78 0.59
CA ALA A 114 3.33 -1.73 0.54
C ALA A 114 3.88 -0.38 0.06
N GLY A 115 5.13 -0.03 0.41
CA GLY A 115 5.81 1.12 -0.19
C GLY A 115 5.93 1.01 -1.71
N MET A 116 6.26 -0.17 -2.23
CA MET A 116 6.27 -0.43 -3.68
C MET A 116 4.88 -0.29 -4.31
N LEU A 117 3.85 -0.80 -3.64
CA LEU A 117 2.46 -0.68 -4.08
C LEU A 117 2.02 0.79 -4.10
N GLN A 118 2.39 1.57 -3.09
CA GLN A 118 2.14 3.01 -3.05
C GLN A 118 2.77 3.69 -4.27
N GLU A 119 4.06 3.47 -4.52
CA GLU A 119 4.77 4.03 -5.69
C GLU A 119 4.05 3.67 -7.00
N ARG A 120 3.61 2.42 -7.15
CA ARG A 120 2.90 1.94 -8.34
C ARG A 120 1.52 2.59 -8.52
N LEU A 121 0.77 2.75 -7.44
CA LEU A 121 -0.56 3.39 -7.48
C LEU A 121 -0.45 4.89 -7.75
N GLU A 122 0.52 5.58 -7.15
CA GLU A 122 0.79 7.00 -7.41
C GLU A 122 1.23 7.25 -8.85
N GLN A 123 2.03 6.35 -9.44
CA GLN A 123 2.37 6.37 -10.87
C GLN A 123 1.14 6.25 -11.78
N ARG A 124 0.06 5.62 -11.31
CA ARG A 124 -1.23 5.53 -12.01
C ARG A 124 -2.13 6.76 -11.78
N GLY A 125 -1.62 7.79 -11.11
CA GLY A 125 -2.35 9.01 -10.81
C GLY A 125 -3.36 8.88 -9.67
N LEU A 126 -3.26 7.84 -8.83
CA LEU A 126 -4.10 7.66 -7.66
C LEU A 126 -3.51 8.40 -6.45
N ARG A 127 -4.38 8.89 -5.56
CA ARG A 127 -3.93 9.47 -4.29
C ARG A 127 -3.85 8.38 -3.24
N VAL A 128 -2.66 8.20 -2.67
CA VAL A 128 -2.40 7.15 -1.67
C VAL A 128 -2.03 7.80 -0.33
N LYS A 129 -2.60 7.26 0.74
CA LYS A 129 -2.18 7.54 2.13
C LYS A 129 -1.78 6.23 2.78
N LEU A 130 -0.47 6.05 3.00
CA LEU A 130 0.08 4.90 3.70
C LEU A 130 0.20 5.19 5.20
N GLY A 131 -0.58 4.47 6.01
CA GLY A 131 -0.47 4.41 7.46
C GLY A 131 0.00 3.05 7.94
N HIS A 132 -0.05 2.83 9.26
CA HIS A 132 0.29 1.55 9.87
C HIS A 132 -0.69 1.17 10.99
N ARG A 133 -0.77 -0.13 11.25
CA ARG A 133 -1.38 -0.73 12.44
C ARG A 133 -0.42 -1.76 13.05
N LEU A 134 -0.75 -2.23 14.24
CA LEU A 134 -0.08 -3.38 14.86
C LEU A 134 -0.94 -4.64 14.66
N ALA A 135 -0.31 -5.71 14.19
CA ALA A 135 -0.88 -7.04 14.11
C ALA A 135 -0.98 -7.69 15.50
N PRO A 136 -1.99 -8.53 15.75
CA PRO A 136 -2.04 -9.33 16.98
C PRO A 136 -0.90 -10.36 17.03
N PHE A 137 -0.60 -10.85 18.23
CA PHE A 137 0.33 -11.95 18.44
C PHE A 137 -0.41 -13.27 18.75
N PRO A 138 -0.05 -14.41 18.11
CA PRO A 138 0.97 -14.56 17.07
C PRO A 138 0.57 -13.93 15.74
N THR A 139 1.57 -13.48 14.97
CA THR A 139 1.41 -12.85 13.65
C THR A 139 1.17 -13.89 12.56
N VAL A 140 0.26 -14.84 12.84
CA VAL A 140 -0.18 -15.88 11.93
C VAL A 140 -1.57 -15.56 11.41
N THR A 141 -1.86 -15.90 10.15
CA THR A 141 -3.16 -15.64 9.50
C THR A 141 -4.35 -16.10 10.35
N ALA A 142 -4.22 -17.26 11.00
CA ALA A 142 -5.23 -17.83 11.90
C ALA A 142 -5.66 -16.87 13.03
N THR A 143 -4.72 -16.13 13.61
CA THR A 143 -4.96 -15.13 14.66
C THR A 143 -5.24 -13.74 14.08
N ALA A 144 -4.50 -13.37 13.03
CA ALA A 144 -4.38 -11.99 12.58
C ALA A 144 -5.42 -11.57 11.52
N LYS A 145 -5.80 -12.45 10.60
CA LYS A 145 -6.83 -12.16 9.59
C LYS A 145 -8.19 -11.78 10.21
N PRO A 146 -8.66 -12.43 11.29
CA PRO A 146 -9.89 -12.00 11.94
C PRO A 146 -9.81 -10.58 12.54
N ILE A 147 -8.62 -10.10 12.95
CA ILE A 147 -8.43 -8.69 13.38
C ILE A 147 -8.39 -7.73 12.17
N ALA A 148 -7.77 -8.16 11.08
CA ALA A 148 -7.69 -7.37 9.85
C ALA A 148 -9.02 -7.29 9.09
N SER A 149 -10.09 -7.92 9.56
CA SER A 149 -11.41 -7.90 8.93
C SER A 149 -12.44 -7.07 9.72
N PRO A 150 -13.47 -6.53 9.05
CA PRO A 150 -14.64 -5.91 9.68
C PRO A 150 -15.35 -6.75 10.74
N ALA A 151 -15.25 -8.08 10.66
CA ALA A 151 -15.91 -8.99 11.58
C ALA A 151 -15.14 -9.21 12.90
N TYR A 152 -14.03 -8.50 13.16
CA TYR A 152 -13.19 -8.72 14.33
C TYR A 152 -13.95 -8.68 15.67
N ALA A 153 -14.96 -7.80 15.79
CA ALA A 153 -15.75 -7.64 17.01
C ALA A 153 -16.70 -8.83 17.28
N ALA A 154 -16.96 -9.68 16.28
CA ALA A 154 -17.74 -10.91 16.43
C ALA A 154 -16.87 -12.11 16.84
N CYS A 155 -15.56 -11.95 16.95
CA CYS A 155 -14.62 -12.99 17.32
C CYS A 155 -14.24 -12.89 18.81
N GLU A 156 -13.98 -14.04 19.43
CA GLU A 156 -13.48 -14.13 20.81
C GLU A 156 -12.45 -15.28 20.94
N GLY A 157 -11.68 -15.28 22.02
CA GLY A 157 -10.71 -16.33 22.28
C GLY A 157 -11.34 -17.68 22.58
N ALA A 158 -10.77 -18.73 21.98
CA ALA A 158 -11.01 -20.10 22.40
C ALA A 158 -10.31 -20.39 23.74
N ALA A 159 -10.70 -21.49 24.39
CA ALA A 159 -10.05 -21.96 25.61
C ALA A 159 -8.59 -22.40 25.36
N SER A 160 -8.31 -22.97 24.19
CA SER A 160 -6.96 -23.39 23.75
C SER A 160 -6.51 -22.53 22.56
N ALA A 161 -5.20 -22.35 22.44
CA ALA A 161 -4.56 -21.68 21.30
C ALA A 161 -3.89 -22.67 20.33
N GLU A 162 -4.24 -23.97 20.38
CA GLU A 162 -3.62 -25.03 19.56
C GLU A 162 -3.49 -24.68 18.07
N ASP A 163 -4.55 -24.16 17.44
CA ASP A 163 -4.53 -23.75 16.02
C ASP A 163 -4.49 -22.23 15.84
N PHE A 164 -4.31 -21.48 16.94
CA PHE A 164 -4.30 -20.02 16.96
C PHE A 164 -5.55 -19.35 16.35
N ASN A 165 -6.64 -20.10 16.15
CA ASN A 165 -7.90 -19.58 15.63
C ASN A 165 -8.83 -19.13 16.77
N PRO A 166 -9.38 -17.91 16.72
CA PRO A 166 -10.50 -17.54 17.58
C PRO A 166 -11.77 -18.31 17.21
N VAL A 167 -12.82 -18.13 17.99
CA VAL A 167 -14.17 -18.59 17.67
C VAL A 167 -15.10 -17.41 17.40
N LEU A 168 -16.17 -17.64 16.65
CA LEU A 168 -17.27 -16.67 16.57
C LEU A 168 -18.03 -16.66 17.90
N ALA A 169 -18.25 -15.48 18.48
CA ALA A 169 -18.89 -15.33 19.77
C ALA A 169 -20.31 -15.93 19.82
N ALA A 170 -21.05 -15.85 18.71
CA ALA A 170 -22.42 -16.33 18.62
C ALA A 170 -22.53 -17.86 18.50
N SER A 171 -21.71 -18.50 17.66
CA SER A 171 -21.81 -19.93 17.35
C SER A 171 -20.79 -20.81 18.08
N LYS A 172 -19.76 -20.18 18.68
CA LYS A 172 -18.56 -20.83 19.25
C LYS A 172 -17.79 -21.71 18.25
N GLN A 173 -18.06 -21.57 16.95
CA GLN A 173 -17.32 -22.28 15.91
C GLN A 173 -15.99 -21.57 15.62
N LEU A 174 -14.94 -22.35 15.35
CA LEU A 174 -13.64 -21.84 14.93
C LEU A 174 -13.77 -20.94 13.71
N VAL A 175 -13.10 -19.79 13.73
CA VAL A 175 -13.05 -18.88 12.59
C VAL A 175 -12.19 -19.49 11.49
N ASN A 176 -12.71 -19.46 10.26
CA ASN A 176 -11.98 -19.76 9.04
C ASN A 176 -12.40 -18.75 7.95
N THR A 177 -11.77 -18.80 6.77
CA THR A 177 -12.05 -17.85 5.69
C THR A 177 -13.53 -17.79 5.31
N SER A 178 -14.20 -18.93 5.13
CA SER A 178 -15.62 -18.98 4.77
C SER A 178 -16.50 -18.32 5.84
N ARG A 179 -16.35 -18.74 7.10
CA ARG A 179 -17.16 -18.22 8.21
C ARG A 179 -16.91 -16.74 8.46
N LEU A 180 -15.69 -16.26 8.23
CA LEU A 180 -15.36 -14.84 8.36
C LEU A 180 -16.08 -14.02 7.28
N ARG A 181 -16.11 -14.52 6.03
CA ARG A 181 -16.88 -13.90 4.93
C ARG A 181 -18.39 -13.91 5.22
N ASP A 182 -18.92 -15.05 5.68
CA ASP A 182 -20.33 -15.16 6.07
C ASP A 182 -20.71 -14.16 7.17
N GLU A 183 -19.85 -14.01 8.18
CA GLU A 183 -20.07 -13.07 9.28
C GLU A 183 -19.99 -11.61 8.82
N MET A 184 -19.06 -11.27 7.92
CA MET A 184 -19.01 -9.93 7.30
C MET A 184 -20.26 -9.64 6.46
N ALA A 185 -20.70 -10.60 5.65
CA ALA A 185 -21.93 -10.49 4.86
C ALA A 185 -23.16 -10.30 5.75
N ARG A 186 -23.24 -11.03 6.87
CA ARG A 186 -24.29 -10.88 7.89
C ARG A 186 -24.31 -9.47 8.51
N GLN A 187 -23.16 -8.80 8.59
CA GLN A 187 -23.02 -7.42 9.05
C GLN A 187 -23.28 -6.38 7.96
N GLY A 188 -23.63 -6.81 6.74
CA GLY A 188 -23.97 -5.95 5.60
C GLY A 188 -22.78 -5.54 4.73
N VAL A 189 -21.59 -6.12 4.95
CA VAL A 189 -20.43 -5.91 4.07
C VAL A 189 -20.60 -6.73 2.80
N GLU A 190 -20.47 -6.10 1.64
CA GLU A 190 -20.52 -6.79 0.35
C GLU A 190 -19.24 -7.62 0.15
N ILE A 191 -19.36 -8.92 -0.09
CA ILE A 191 -18.22 -9.79 -0.36
C ILE A 191 -18.07 -9.91 -1.87
N LEU A 192 -16.94 -9.45 -2.41
CA LEU A 192 -16.64 -9.47 -3.83
C LEU A 192 -15.69 -10.62 -4.14
N ASP A 193 -16.06 -11.43 -5.12
CA ASP A 193 -15.16 -12.40 -5.74
C ASP A 193 -14.04 -11.69 -6.54
N ALA A 194 -13.05 -12.47 -7.00
CA ALA A 194 -11.80 -11.96 -7.55
C ALA A 194 -11.98 -11.14 -8.85
N ASP A 195 -13.03 -11.39 -9.62
CA ASP A 195 -13.39 -10.71 -10.86
C ASP A 195 -14.48 -9.64 -10.68
N GLU A 196 -15.23 -9.69 -9.58
CA GLU A 196 -16.27 -8.72 -9.26
C GLU A 196 -15.66 -7.40 -8.80
N THR A 197 -16.14 -6.27 -9.34
CA THR A 197 -15.58 -4.94 -9.04
C THR A 197 -16.65 -3.88 -8.81
N THR A 198 -17.89 -4.11 -9.26
CA THR A 198 -18.97 -3.14 -9.20
C THR A 198 -19.49 -2.97 -7.77
N LEU A 199 -19.71 -1.73 -7.35
CA LEU A 199 -20.45 -1.42 -6.12
C LEU A 199 -21.94 -1.73 -6.33
N ALA A 200 -22.52 -2.68 -5.57
CA ALA A 200 -23.95 -2.90 -5.65
C ALA A 200 -24.75 -1.71 -5.10
N ALA A 201 -25.93 -1.46 -5.69
CA ALA A 201 -26.77 -0.30 -5.38
C ALA A 201 -27.25 -0.21 -3.91
N ASN A 202 -27.16 -1.31 -3.15
CA ASN A 202 -27.64 -1.42 -1.75
C ASN A 202 -26.49 -1.59 -0.73
N THR A 203 -25.25 -1.31 -1.11
CA THR A 203 -24.09 -1.56 -0.23
C THR A 203 -23.90 -0.43 0.78
N GLU A 204 -24.56 -0.55 1.93
CA GLU A 204 -24.56 0.47 2.99
C GLU A 204 -23.31 0.44 3.89
N LYS A 205 -22.57 -0.67 3.96
CA LYS A 205 -21.45 -0.85 4.89
C LYS A 205 -20.08 -0.95 4.23
N GLY A 206 -20.00 -0.90 2.91
CA GLY A 206 -18.76 -1.10 2.14
C GLY A 206 -18.56 -2.53 1.67
N GLY A 207 -17.41 -2.79 1.09
CA GLY A 207 -17.07 -4.08 0.46
C GLY A 207 -15.83 -4.74 1.06
N TRP A 208 -15.66 -6.02 0.79
CA TRP A 208 -14.49 -6.83 1.13
C TRP A 208 -14.11 -7.71 -0.04
N THR A 209 -12.81 -7.76 -0.33
CA THR A 209 -12.24 -8.71 -1.28
C THR A 209 -10.82 -9.10 -0.86
N GLU A 210 -10.36 -10.24 -1.35
CA GLU A 210 -9.06 -10.82 -1.00
C GLU A 210 -8.22 -11.00 -2.27
N ILE A 211 -6.94 -10.66 -2.19
CA ILE A 211 -6.00 -10.76 -3.31
C ILE A 211 -4.58 -10.99 -2.79
N GLY A 212 -3.69 -11.42 -3.68
CA GLY A 212 -2.27 -11.56 -3.39
C GLY A 212 -1.94 -12.91 -2.78
N ARG A 213 -0.73 -13.38 -3.09
CA ARG A 213 -0.22 -14.69 -2.69
C ARG A 213 1.15 -14.59 -2.06
N LEU A 214 1.50 -13.42 -1.50
CA LEU A 214 2.84 -13.15 -0.96
C LEU A 214 3.21 -14.14 0.15
N ASP A 215 2.29 -14.46 1.06
CA ASP A 215 2.54 -15.44 2.13
C ASP A 215 2.72 -16.86 1.58
N GLU A 216 1.77 -17.35 0.79
CA GLU A 216 1.82 -18.68 0.15
C GLU A 216 3.13 -18.86 -0.66
N MET A 217 3.47 -17.86 -1.47
CA MET A 217 4.69 -17.87 -2.27
C MET A 217 5.94 -17.75 -1.40
N GLY A 218 5.89 -16.99 -0.32
CA GLY A 218 6.98 -16.87 0.65
C GLY A 218 7.36 -18.22 1.26
N HIS A 219 6.37 -18.96 1.78
CA HIS A 219 6.60 -20.31 2.31
C HIS A 219 7.12 -21.29 1.26
N SER A 220 6.65 -21.19 0.02
CA SER A 220 7.04 -22.08 -1.09
C SER A 220 8.42 -21.77 -1.66
N LEU A 221 8.76 -20.49 -1.81
CA LEU A 221 9.93 -20.02 -2.57
C LEU A 221 11.09 -19.52 -1.71
N GLY A 222 10.87 -19.23 -0.43
CA GLY A 222 11.87 -18.63 0.44
C GLY A 222 12.44 -17.34 -0.17
N SER A 223 13.78 -17.23 -0.23
CA SER A 223 14.45 -16.06 -0.83
C SER A 223 14.13 -15.85 -2.31
N SER A 224 13.60 -16.85 -3.01
CA SER A 224 13.19 -16.68 -4.42
C SER A 224 11.89 -15.88 -4.58
N LEU A 225 11.13 -15.64 -3.50
CA LEU A 225 9.95 -14.77 -3.49
C LEU A 225 10.25 -13.40 -4.13
N VAL A 226 11.44 -12.86 -3.91
CA VAL A 226 11.83 -11.51 -4.38
C VAL A 226 11.68 -11.31 -5.89
N ARG A 227 11.64 -12.39 -6.68
CA ARG A 227 11.47 -12.35 -8.14
C ARG A 227 10.02 -12.23 -8.58
N HIS A 228 9.08 -12.43 -7.66
CA HIS A 228 7.65 -12.46 -7.92
C HIS A 228 6.91 -11.28 -7.29
N ILE A 229 7.54 -10.55 -6.37
CA ILE A 229 6.93 -9.42 -5.66
C ILE A 229 6.35 -8.37 -6.63
N ASP A 230 7.07 -8.01 -7.70
CA ASP A 230 6.58 -7.03 -8.68
C ASP A 230 5.28 -7.47 -9.37
N VAL A 231 5.12 -8.78 -9.63
CA VAL A 231 3.90 -9.34 -10.25
C VAL A 231 2.72 -9.24 -9.29
N GLU A 232 2.94 -9.59 -8.02
CA GLU A 232 1.90 -9.47 -6.98
C GLU A 232 1.49 -8.01 -6.77
N ILE A 233 2.44 -7.07 -6.80
CA ILE A 233 2.14 -5.64 -6.69
C ILE A 233 1.30 -5.15 -7.87
N GLU A 234 1.62 -5.54 -9.11
CA GLU A 234 0.81 -5.16 -10.27
C GLU A 234 -0.61 -5.72 -10.14
N ALA A 235 -0.77 -6.98 -9.71
CA ALA A 235 -2.09 -7.58 -9.52
C ALA A 235 -2.92 -6.81 -8.47
N ILE A 236 -2.31 -6.43 -7.34
CA ILE A 236 -2.98 -5.62 -6.31
C ILE A 236 -3.32 -4.23 -6.87
N ALA A 237 -2.38 -3.59 -7.58
CA ALA A 237 -2.59 -2.26 -8.16
C ALA A 237 -3.71 -2.25 -9.22
N ASP A 238 -3.79 -3.29 -10.06
CA ASP A 238 -4.86 -3.50 -11.04
C ASP A 238 -6.21 -3.65 -10.35
N ARG A 239 -6.28 -4.47 -9.29
CA ARG A 239 -7.50 -4.65 -8.49
C ARG A 239 -7.98 -3.34 -7.87
N VAL A 240 -7.08 -2.58 -7.24
CA VAL A 240 -7.40 -1.28 -6.65
C VAL A 240 -7.90 -0.30 -7.72
N SER A 241 -7.22 -0.24 -8.87
CA SER A 241 -7.58 0.65 -9.98
C SER A 241 -8.95 0.29 -10.57
N ALA A 242 -9.23 -1.02 -10.72
CA ALA A 242 -10.50 -1.52 -11.23
C ALA A 242 -11.66 -1.16 -10.31
N LEU A 243 -11.52 -1.41 -8.99
CA LEU A 243 -12.55 -1.06 -7.99
C LEU A 243 -12.87 0.44 -8.00
N LEU A 244 -11.85 1.31 -8.00
CA LEU A 244 -12.06 2.76 -8.09
C LEU A 244 -12.69 3.19 -9.43
N GLY A 245 -12.48 2.43 -10.50
CA GLY A 245 -13.06 2.67 -11.82
C GLY A 245 -14.52 2.23 -11.96
N THR A 246 -15.02 1.41 -11.04
CA THR A 246 -16.37 0.80 -11.10
C THR A 246 -17.31 1.26 -9.99
N GLY A 247 -17.03 2.44 -9.41
CA GLY A 247 -17.96 3.16 -8.54
C GLY A 247 -17.58 3.21 -7.07
N TRP A 248 -16.50 2.53 -6.64
CA TRP A 248 -15.99 2.69 -5.27
C TRP A 248 -15.31 4.05 -5.11
N THR A 249 -15.74 4.84 -4.13
CA THR A 249 -15.12 6.14 -3.82
C THR A 249 -13.71 5.95 -3.24
N ARG A 250 -13.52 4.91 -2.43
CA ARG A 250 -12.24 4.59 -1.79
C ARG A 250 -11.94 3.10 -1.84
N VAL A 251 -10.65 2.77 -1.85
CA VAL A 251 -10.15 1.42 -1.60
C VAL A 251 -9.18 1.48 -0.42
N ARG A 252 -9.36 0.59 0.55
CA ARG A 252 -8.46 0.47 1.69
C ARG A 252 -7.76 -0.88 1.65
N VAL A 253 -6.46 -0.88 1.36
CA VAL A 253 -5.63 -2.09 1.32
C VAL A 253 -5.09 -2.37 2.72
N VAL A 254 -5.38 -3.57 3.23
CA VAL A 254 -4.96 -4.00 4.56
C VAL A 254 -4.31 -5.38 4.49
N THR A 255 -3.53 -5.69 5.52
CA THR A 255 -2.95 -7.01 5.72
C THR A 255 -3.04 -7.38 7.20
N ASP A 256 -2.83 -8.66 7.48
CA ASP A 256 -2.86 -9.24 8.81
C ASP A 256 -1.47 -9.34 9.43
N HIS A 257 -0.44 -9.64 8.66
CA HIS A 257 0.94 -9.71 9.14
C HIS A 257 1.95 -9.34 8.04
N GLY A 258 3.17 -9.02 8.46
CA GLY A 258 4.34 -9.09 7.58
C GLY A 258 5.11 -10.39 7.79
N TRP A 259 6.39 -10.39 7.47
CA TRP A 259 7.22 -11.59 7.48
C TRP A 259 8.71 -11.27 7.55
N LEU A 260 9.48 -12.25 8.02
CA LEU A 260 10.94 -12.23 7.90
C LEU A 260 11.39 -13.03 6.69
N LEU A 261 12.43 -12.52 6.04
CA LEU A 261 13.16 -13.20 4.98
C LEU A 261 14.65 -13.11 5.25
N VAL A 262 15.26 -14.24 5.56
CA VAL A 262 16.67 -14.33 5.95
C VAL A 262 17.37 -15.27 4.97
N PRO A 263 18.09 -14.76 3.96
CA PRO A 263 18.76 -15.59 2.96
C PRO A 263 19.77 -16.53 3.63
N GLY A 264 19.71 -17.82 3.34
CA GLY A 264 20.49 -18.86 4.02
C GLY A 264 19.90 -19.35 5.36
N GLY A 265 18.68 -18.93 5.70
CA GLY A 265 17.90 -19.47 6.81
C GLY A 265 18.03 -18.71 8.13
N MET A 266 16.94 -18.69 8.89
CA MET A 266 16.87 -18.20 10.27
C MET A 266 17.70 -19.07 11.22
N PRO A 267 18.31 -18.50 12.28
CA PRO A 267 18.97 -19.28 13.32
C PRO A 267 18.01 -20.27 13.98
N LYS A 268 18.38 -21.56 14.05
CA LYS A 268 17.56 -22.57 14.73
C LYS A 268 17.54 -22.31 16.24
N VAL A 269 16.36 -22.36 16.83
CA VAL A 269 16.14 -22.32 18.28
C VAL A 269 15.51 -23.65 18.69
N GLU A 270 16.09 -24.32 19.68
CA GLU A 270 15.52 -25.56 20.20
C GLU A 270 14.30 -25.28 21.07
N LEU A 271 13.21 -25.99 20.80
CA LEU A 271 12.00 -25.97 21.62
C LEU A 271 11.52 -27.42 21.82
N PRO A 272 11.68 -27.98 23.03
CA PRO A 272 11.26 -29.34 23.35
C PRO A 272 9.77 -29.56 23.07
N ALA A 273 9.44 -30.62 22.32
CA ALA A 273 8.07 -30.88 21.87
C ALA A 273 7.08 -31.10 23.01
N HIS A 274 7.52 -31.63 24.16
CA HIS A 274 6.65 -31.87 25.31
C HIS A 274 6.18 -30.58 26.02
N LEU A 275 6.78 -29.42 25.72
CA LEU A 275 6.42 -28.13 26.31
C LEU A 275 5.33 -27.40 25.51
N VAL A 276 4.97 -27.90 24.33
CA VAL A 276 4.10 -27.20 23.39
C VAL A 276 3.06 -28.14 22.77
N ALA A 277 1.85 -27.62 22.57
CA ALA A 277 0.76 -28.35 21.93
C ALA A 277 0.91 -28.34 20.40
N THR A 278 1.22 -27.17 19.84
CA THR A 278 1.43 -26.96 18.39
C THR A 278 2.66 -26.10 18.18
N LYS A 279 3.47 -26.42 17.16
CA LYS A 279 4.73 -25.72 16.87
C LYS A 279 4.83 -25.35 15.39
N TRP A 280 4.91 -24.06 15.11
CA TRP A 280 5.16 -23.49 13.79
C TRP A 280 6.59 -22.91 13.76
N ALA A 281 7.01 -22.32 12.64
CA ALA A 281 8.37 -21.81 12.49
C ALA A 281 8.73 -20.74 13.53
N ARG A 282 7.83 -19.78 13.79
CA ARG A 282 8.10 -18.64 14.69
C ARG A 282 7.13 -18.48 15.86
N CYS A 283 6.20 -19.40 16.03
CA CYS A 283 5.35 -19.47 17.21
C CYS A 283 5.03 -20.90 17.61
N ALA A 284 4.73 -21.11 18.88
CA ALA A 284 4.23 -22.37 19.39
C ALA A 284 3.25 -22.16 20.55
N SER A 285 2.16 -22.92 20.59
CA SER A 285 1.21 -22.90 21.69
C SER A 285 1.80 -23.67 22.88
N VAL A 286 1.94 -23.01 24.03
CA VAL A 286 2.55 -23.60 25.23
C VAL A 286 1.56 -24.55 25.91
N HIS A 287 2.03 -25.73 26.30
CA HIS A 287 1.20 -26.75 26.93
C HIS A 287 0.99 -26.45 28.42
N GLY A 288 -0.24 -26.12 28.83
CA GLY A 288 -0.59 -25.88 30.23
C GLY A 288 0.27 -24.79 30.87
N GLU A 289 0.83 -25.09 32.06
CA GLU A 289 1.71 -24.17 32.80
C GLU A 289 3.21 -24.36 32.47
N SER A 290 3.52 -25.00 31.34
CA SER A 290 4.92 -25.19 30.91
C SER A 290 5.64 -23.85 30.75
N SER A 291 6.93 -23.82 31.08
CA SER A 291 7.77 -22.63 31.01
C SER A 291 8.95 -22.88 30.06
N PRO A 292 8.78 -22.69 28.74
CA PRO A 292 9.87 -22.87 27.80
C PRO A 292 10.92 -21.75 27.96
N ASP A 293 12.19 -22.07 27.70
CA ASP A 293 13.33 -21.14 27.80
C ASP A 293 13.45 -20.22 26.56
N VAL A 294 12.33 -19.61 26.18
CA VAL A 294 12.22 -18.64 25.08
C VAL A 294 11.18 -17.59 25.46
N PRO A 295 11.19 -16.40 24.82
CA PRO A 295 10.15 -15.40 25.04
C PRO A 295 8.75 -16.00 24.89
N THR A 296 7.86 -15.69 25.83
CA THR A 296 6.45 -16.05 25.76
C THR A 296 5.59 -14.80 25.88
N PHE A 297 4.47 -14.78 25.17
CA PHE A 297 3.46 -13.73 25.25
C PHE A 297 2.08 -14.38 25.31
N GLY A 298 1.09 -13.69 25.85
CA GLY A 298 -0.29 -14.16 25.81
C GLY A 298 -0.81 -14.10 24.37
N TRP A 299 -1.58 -15.10 23.98
CA TRP A 299 -2.32 -15.06 22.74
C TRP A 299 -3.28 -13.86 22.76
N PHE A 300 -3.37 -13.14 21.63
CA PHE A 300 -4.18 -11.93 21.54
C PHE A 300 -5.63 -12.17 22.00
N TRP A 301 -6.26 -13.23 21.48
CA TRP A 301 -7.66 -13.53 21.76
C TRP A 301 -7.91 -14.09 23.17
N ASN A 302 -6.91 -14.70 23.80
CA ASN A 302 -6.98 -15.19 25.18
C ASN A 302 -5.61 -15.07 25.87
N ALA A 303 -5.48 -14.11 26.78
CA ALA A 303 -4.21 -13.81 27.46
C ALA A 303 -3.64 -14.94 28.31
N HIS A 304 -4.51 -15.85 28.77
CA HIS A 304 -4.12 -16.98 29.59
C HIS A 304 -3.47 -18.10 28.77
N ALA A 305 -3.80 -18.20 27.48
CA ALA A 305 -3.10 -19.08 26.57
C ALA A 305 -1.75 -18.45 26.18
N ARG A 306 -0.64 -19.12 26.53
CA ARG A 306 0.71 -18.61 26.30
C ARG A 306 1.25 -19.11 24.97
N ILE A 307 1.93 -18.24 24.24
CA ILE A 307 2.54 -18.53 22.96
C ILE A 307 4.04 -18.25 23.06
N ALA A 308 4.85 -19.25 22.76
CA ALA A 308 6.30 -19.15 22.68
C ALA A 308 6.72 -18.57 21.33
N SER A 309 7.68 -17.64 21.34
CA SER A 309 8.30 -17.06 20.14
C SER A 309 9.82 -17.23 20.22
N PRO A 310 10.52 -17.60 19.14
CA PRO A 310 11.96 -17.69 19.16
C PRO A 310 12.56 -16.28 19.36
N PRO A 311 13.67 -16.15 20.10
CA PRO A 311 14.31 -14.86 20.30
C PRO A 311 14.80 -14.26 18.98
N GLY A 312 14.56 -12.95 18.81
CA GLY A 312 14.94 -12.18 17.63
C GLY A 312 14.38 -12.76 16.33
N ILE A 313 15.26 -13.08 15.40
CA ILE A 313 14.91 -13.63 14.07
C ILE A 313 14.96 -15.16 14.02
N GLY A 314 15.06 -15.84 15.17
CA GLY A 314 15.20 -17.29 15.21
C GLY A 314 13.99 -18.06 14.65
N SER A 315 14.15 -19.36 14.40
CA SER A 315 13.07 -20.26 14.00
C SER A 315 13.16 -21.56 14.78
N PHE A 316 12.02 -22.14 15.16
CA PHE A 316 11.96 -23.49 15.74
C PHE A 316 12.14 -24.60 14.68
N ILE A 317 12.11 -24.23 13.40
CA ILE A 317 12.29 -25.12 12.24
C ILE A 317 13.60 -24.76 11.55
N VAL A 318 14.40 -25.77 11.19
CA VAL A 318 15.68 -25.57 10.48
C VAL A 318 15.45 -25.12 9.03
N ASN A 319 16.44 -24.40 8.48
CA ASN A 319 16.46 -23.99 7.07
C ASN A 319 15.25 -23.16 6.62
N THR A 320 14.57 -22.51 7.56
CA THR A 320 13.47 -21.59 7.28
C THR A 320 14.02 -20.25 6.81
N GLU A 321 13.90 -19.93 5.53
CA GLU A 321 14.30 -18.61 5.00
C GLU A 321 13.18 -17.57 5.14
N TYR A 322 11.94 -17.97 4.90
CA TYR A 322 10.74 -17.15 5.02
C TYR A 322 9.87 -17.69 6.16
N ALA A 323 9.41 -16.82 7.06
CA ALA A 323 8.38 -17.15 8.02
C ALA A 323 7.78 -15.90 8.68
N HIS A 324 6.61 -16.11 9.27
CA HIS A 324 5.91 -15.18 10.14
C HIS A 324 5.40 -15.94 11.38
N GLY A 325 4.72 -15.25 12.29
CA GLY A 325 4.20 -15.78 13.55
C GLY A 325 4.96 -15.32 14.80
N GLY A 326 6.13 -14.71 14.62
CA GLY A 326 6.94 -14.16 15.71
C GLY A 326 6.58 -12.72 16.09
N VAL A 327 7.44 -12.15 16.93
CA VAL A 327 7.37 -10.76 17.40
C VAL A 327 8.57 -9.99 16.84
N SER A 328 8.37 -9.22 15.79
CA SER A 328 9.37 -8.33 15.19
C SER A 328 8.68 -7.14 14.51
N PRO A 329 9.35 -6.00 14.28
CA PRO A 329 8.75 -4.88 13.55
C PRO A 329 8.23 -5.31 12.17
N GLN A 330 8.98 -6.16 11.47
CA GLN A 330 8.64 -6.68 10.16
C GLN A 330 7.35 -7.49 10.12
N GLU A 331 7.08 -8.25 11.19
CA GLU A 331 5.91 -9.11 11.29
C GLU A 331 4.71 -8.35 11.88
N CYS A 332 4.96 -7.49 12.86
CA CYS A 332 3.93 -6.87 13.69
C CYS A 332 3.45 -5.51 13.16
N VAL A 333 4.31 -4.71 12.53
CA VAL A 333 3.92 -3.39 12.01
C VAL A 333 3.45 -3.56 10.58
N VAL A 334 2.14 -3.50 10.39
CA VAL A 334 1.48 -3.80 9.12
C VAL A 334 0.98 -2.54 8.43
N PRO A 335 1.09 -2.43 7.11
CA PRO A 335 0.59 -1.30 6.35
C PRO A 335 -0.95 -1.23 6.38
N ASP A 336 -1.45 0.00 6.37
CA ASP A 336 -2.86 0.31 6.22
C ASP A 336 -2.98 1.46 5.22
N MET A 337 -3.35 1.14 3.99
CA MET A 337 -3.25 2.05 2.86
C MET A 337 -4.64 2.46 2.39
N LEU A 338 -4.93 3.76 2.43
CA LEU A 338 -6.13 4.33 1.83
C LEU A 338 -5.81 4.89 0.45
N VAL A 339 -6.58 4.49 -0.55
CA VAL A 339 -6.41 4.86 -1.96
C VAL A 339 -7.70 5.48 -2.46
N GLU A 340 -7.57 6.63 -3.11
CA GLU A 340 -8.67 7.39 -3.70
C GLU A 340 -8.28 7.79 -5.12
N GLN A 341 -9.28 8.12 -5.94
CA GLN A 341 -9.03 8.78 -7.22
C GLN A 341 -8.17 10.03 -6.97
N GLY A 342 -7.11 10.20 -7.76
CA GLY A 342 -6.32 11.43 -7.72
C GLY A 342 -7.13 12.61 -8.29
N GLU A 343 -6.63 13.82 -8.08
CA GLU A 343 -7.16 14.96 -8.83
C GLU A 343 -6.86 14.73 -10.31
N VAL A 344 -7.90 14.69 -11.14
CA VAL A 344 -7.74 14.69 -12.59
C VAL A 344 -7.01 15.99 -12.93
N ALA A 345 -5.73 15.89 -13.29
CA ALA A 345 -4.96 17.06 -13.69
C ALA A 345 -5.71 17.78 -14.81
N LEU A 346 -6.00 19.05 -14.60
CA LEU A 346 -6.74 19.89 -15.53
C LEU A 346 -5.92 19.99 -16.83
N LYS A 347 -6.31 19.23 -17.85
CA LYS A 347 -5.67 19.18 -19.16
C LYS A 347 -6.39 20.16 -20.06
N ALA A 348 -5.67 21.13 -20.62
CA ALA A 348 -6.17 22.01 -21.67
C ALA A 348 -5.00 22.35 -22.59
N GLN A 349 -5.03 21.88 -23.84
CA GLN A 349 -3.97 22.09 -24.81
C GLN A 349 -4.55 22.55 -26.15
N ILE A 350 -4.05 23.66 -26.70
CA ILE A 350 -4.40 24.16 -28.02
C ILE A 350 -3.78 23.26 -29.08
N THR A 351 -4.62 22.44 -29.71
CA THR A 351 -4.19 21.52 -30.77
C THR A 351 -4.21 22.18 -32.14
N GLU A 352 -5.13 23.11 -32.38
CA GLU A 352 -5.28 23.80 -33.66
C GLU A 352 -5.68 25.27 -33.46
N ILE A 353 -5.09 26.14 -34.29
CA ILE A 353 -5.56 27.51 -34.52
C ILE A 353 -5.73 27.67 -36.02
N SER A 354 -6.92 28.04 -36.47
CA SER A 354 -7.21 28.30 -37.87
C SER A 354 -7.98 29.60 -38.05
N TRP A 355 -7.65 30.34 -39.12
CA TRP A 355 -8.30 31.61 -39.45
C TRP A 355 -9.14 31.46 -40.71
N ARG A 356 -10.25 32.21 -40.76
CA ARG A 356 -11.05 32.41 -41.96
C ARG A 356 -11.45 33.88 -42.03
N GLY A 357 -10.65 34.68 -42.74
CA GLY A 357 -10.71 36.14 -42.63
C GLY A 357 -10.47 36.59 -41.19
N MET A 358 -11.30 37.50 -40.68
CA MET A 358 -11.19 38.05 -39.31
C MET A 358 -11.79 37.15 -38.21
N ARG A 359 -11.92 35.84 -38.46
CA ARG A 359 -12.46 34.88 -37.49
C ARG A 359 -11.43 33.81 -37.17
N CYS A 360 -11.02 33.75 -35.91
CA CYS A 360 -10.10 32.75 -35.35
C CYS A 360 -10.91 31.59 -34.77
N ARG A 361 -10.63 30.37 -35.20
CA ARG A 361 -11.11 29.14 -34.57
C ARG A 361 -9.96 28.53 -33.78
N VAL A 362 -10.24 28.17 -32.54
CA VAL A 362 -9.28 27.50 -31.65
C VAL A 362 -9.88 26.17 -31.23
N VAL A 363 -9.10 25.09 -31.39
CA VAL A 363 -9.45 23.74 -30.93
C VAL A 363 -8.56 23.40 -29.74
N VAL A 364 -9.18 22.93 -28.68
CA VAL A 364 -8.54 22.62 -27.41
C VAL A 364 -8.86 21.18 -27.02
N ASP A 365 -7.83 20.36 -26.85
CA ASP A 365 -7.94 19.04 -26.20
C ASP A 365 -7.99 19.25 -24.68
N THR A 366 -9.13 18.96 -24.08
CA THR A 366 -9.38 19.24 -22.66
C THR A 366 -10.26 18.20 -21.99
N ASN A 367 -10.02 17.97 -20.70
CA ASN A 367 -10.90 17.22 -19.80
C ASN A 367 -11.69 18.13 -18.84
N ALA A 368 -11.54 19.45 -18.97
CA ALA A 368 -12.18 20.46 -18.13
C ALA A 368 -13.26 21.25 -18.86
N ALA A 369 -14.34 21.56 -18.14
CA ALA A 369 -15.44 22.42 -18.59
C ALA A 369 -15.25 23.87 -18.10
N GLY A 370 -16.03 24.80 -18.68
CA GLY A 370 -16.00 26.21 -18.27
C GLY A 370 -14.73 26.96 -18.65
N LEU A 371 -13.97 26.44 -19.61
CA LEU A 371 -12.79 27.11 -20.15
C LEU A 371 -13.18 28.27 -21.05
N ARG A 372 -12.31 29.28 -21.12
CA ARG A 372 -12.47 30.42 -22.01
C ARG A 372 -11.25 30.58 -22.91
N VAL A 373 -11.48 31.07 -24.12
CA VAL A 373 -10.44 31.41 -25.08
C VAL A 373 -10.42 32.91 -25.30
N GLU A 374 -9.22 33.49 -25.31
CA GLU A 374 -8.96 34.91 -25.58
C GLU A 374 -7.85 35.06 -26.63
N LEU A 375 -7.88 36.18 -27.35
CA LEU A 375 -6.75 36.67 -28.13
C LEU A 375 -6.10 37.82 -27.35
N ARG A 376 -4.78 37.73 -27.11
CA ARG A 376 -4.00 38.73 -26.38
C ARG A 376 -2.77 39.15 -27.16
N ARG A 377 -2.31 40.39 -26.98
CA ARG A 377 -0.97 40.81 -27.47
C ARG A 377 0.17 40.12 -26.72
N ASN A 378 -0.06 39.85 -25.43
CA ASN A 378 0.88 39.14 -24.56
C ASN A 378 0.10 38.10 -23.75
N TRP A 379 0.49 36.83 -23.83
CA TRP A 379 -0.24 35.76 -23.14
C TRP A 379 -0.28 35.97 -21.62
N LYS A 380 0.75 36.59 -21.03
CA LYS A 380 0.88 36.82 -19.59
C LYS A 380 -0.07 37.89 -19.05
N GLN A 381 -0.53 38.81 -19.90
CA GLN A 381 -1.26 40.00 -19.47
C GLN A 381 -2.48 40.23 -20.36
N ALA A 382 -3.67 40.29 -19.75
CA ALA A 382 -4.87 40.63 -20.49
C ALA A 382 -4.80 42.05 -21.06
N ASP A 383 -5.30 42.23 -22.28
CA ASP A 383 -5.43 43.56 -22.88
C ASP A 383 -6.48 44.39 -22.10
N PRO A 384 -6.27 45.71 -21.94
CA PRO A 384 -7.28 46.60 -21.36
C PRO A 384 -8.61 46.48 -22.09
N GLU A 385 -9.73 46.65 -21.39
CA GLU A 385 -11.08 46.37 -21.90
C GLU A 385 -11.39 47.08 -23.23
N GLY A 386 -11.04 48.36 -23.37
CA GLY A 386 -11.23 49.14 -24.60
C GLY A 386 -10.23 48.83 -25.73
N GLN A 387 -9.26 47.94 -25.50
CA GLN A 387 -8.20 47.59 -26.46
C GLN A 387 -8.13 46.08 -26.74
N ARG A 388 -9.15 45.31 -26.35
CA ARG A 388 -9.21 43.88 -26.65
C ARG A 388 -9.21 43.63 -28.15
N ILE A 389 -8.51 42.56 -28.56
CA ILE A 389 -8.46 42.10 -29.95
C ILE A 389 -9.82 41.51 -30.35
N ALA A 390 -10.41 40.72 -29.46
CA ALA A 390 -11.74 40.12 -29.64
C ALA A 390 -12.43 39.90 -28.29
N THR A 391 -13.74 39.74 -28.31
CA THR A 391 -14.51 39.31 -27.13
C THR A 391 -14.13 37.87 -26.77
N ALA A 392 -13.78 37.63 -25.50
CA ALA A 392 -13.50 36.30 -24.97
C ALA A 392 -14.69 35.35 -25.23
N LYS A 393 -14.40 34.08 -25.50
CA LYS A 393 -15.44 33.08 -25.78
C LYS A 393 -15.28 31.86 -24.90
N ASP A 394 -16.40 31.39 -24.36
CA ASP A 394 -16.45 30.08 -23.71
C ASP A 394 -16.12 28.99 -24.74
N LEU A 395 -15.36 28.01 -24.28
CA LEU A 395 -15.07 26.81 -25.06
C LEU A 395 -16.35 25.96 -25.12
N GLY A 396 -16.79 25.63 -26.33
CA GLY A 396 -17.94 24.75 -26.53
C GLY A 396 -17.66 23.33 -26.02
N SER A 397 -18.73 22.55 -25.81
CA SER A 397 -18.65 21.15 -25.39
C SER A 397 -17.89 20.24 -26.37
N ASN A 398 -17.70 20.69 -27.60
CA ASN A 398 -16.88 20.03 -28.63
C ASN A 398 -15.39 20.41 -28.57
N GLY A 399 -14.95 21.16 -27.54
CA GLY A 399 -13.57 21.60 -27.40
C GLY A 399 -13.18 22.74 -28.34
N GLN A 400 -14.13 23.55 -28.81
CA GLN A 400 -13.86 24.59 -29.80
C GLN A 400 -14.42 25.95 -29.40
N ALA A 401 -13.68 27.01 -29.73
CA ALA A 401 -14.12 28.39 -29.61
C ALA A 401 -13.86 29.14 -30.93
N SER A 402 -14.72 30.10 -31.24
CA SER A 402 -14.55 30.97 -32.40
C SER A 402 -14.63 32.43 -32.01
N LEU A 403 -13.53 33.16 -32.18
CA LEU A 403 -13.38 34.57 -31.85
C LEU A 403 -13.46 35.40 -33.13
N ALA A 404 -14.30 36.43 -33.14
CA ALA A 404 -14.39 37.39 -34.23
C ALA A 404 -13.63 38.67 -33.84
N VAL A 405 -12.71 39.07 -34.69
CA VAL A 405 -11.98 40.34 -34.58
C VAL A 405 -12.78 41.37 -35.35
N GLU A 406 -13.35 42.36 -34.66
CA GLU A 406 -14.26 43.34 -35.27
C GLU A 406 -13.55 44.50 -35.95
N ARG A 407 -12.27 44.72 -35.61
CA ARG A 407 -11.48 45.83 -36.13
C ARG A 407 -10.42 45.35 -37.10
N ASP A 408 -10.52 45.81 -38.34
CA ASP A 408 -9.61 45.43 -39.43
C ASP A 408 -8.19 45.98 -39.24
N ASP A 409 -7.99 46.96 -38.35
CA ASP A 409 -6.66 47.50 -38.03
C ASP A 409 -5.71 46.49 -37.34
N TYR A 410 -6.25 45.36 -36.88
CA TYR A 410 -5.47 44.26 -36.32
C TYR A 410 -5.02 43.23 -37.36
N GLU A 411 -5.50 43.28 -38.60
CA GLU A 411 -5.14 42.32 -39.63
C GLU A 411 -3.62 42.29 -39.88
N GLY A 412 -3.05 41.09 -39.96
CA GLY A 412 -1.61 40.87 -40.16
C GLY A 412 -0.75 41.09 -38.90
N THR A 413 -1.33 41.45 -37.75
CA THR A 413 -0.57 41.65 -36.51
C THR A 413 -0.42 40.35 -35.71
N ALA A 414 0.66 40.24 -34.93
CA ALA A 414 0.90 39.09 -34.06
C ALA A 414 -0.02 39.10 -32.83
N ALA A 415 -0.53 37.93 -32.47
CA ALA A 415 -1.35 37.70 -31.29
C ALA A 415 -1.02 36.36 -30.63
N MET A 416 -1.57 36.16 -29.43
CA MET A 416 -1.52 34.91 -28.69
C MET A 416 -2.95 34.42 -28.49
N ALA A 417 -3.26 33.21 -28.94
CA ALA A 417 -4.46 32.51 -28.49
C ALA A 417 -4.17 31.92 -27.11
N VAL A 418 -5.06 32.18 -26.14
CA VAL A 418 -4.85 31.84 -24.73
C VAL A 418 -6.08 31.12 -24.20
N VAL A 419 -5.88 29.98 -23.54
CA VAL A 419 -6.93 29.22 -22.84
C VAL A 419 -6.85 29.52 -21.35
N LEU A 420 -8.01 29.79 -20.74
CA LEU A 420 -8.15 30.25 -19.37
C LEU A 420 -9.11 29.34 -18.60
N ASP A 421 -8.82 29.11 -17.32
CA ASP A 421 -9.80 28.52 -16.40
C ASP A 421 -10.83 29.54 -15.89
N ALA A 422 -11.78 29.08 -15.08
CA ALA A 422 -12.83 29.90 -14.48
C ALA A 422 -12.28 31.05 -13.60
N THR A 423 -11.05 30.92 -13.08
CA THR A 423 -10.38 31.95 -12.26
C THR A 423 -9.59 32.96 -13.09
N GLY A 424 -9.48 32.75 -14.41
CA GLY A 424 -8.70 33.59 -15.32
C GLY A 424 -7.21 33.24 -15.37
N ARG A 425 -6.79 32.10 -14.81
CA ARG A 425 -5.42 31.59 -14.94
C ARG A 425 -5.22 30.99 -16.32
N VAL A 426 -4.07 31.29 -16.94
CA VAL A 426 -3.66 30.75 -18.24
C VAL A 426 -3.28 29.28 -18.10
N LEU A 427 -3.93 28.42 -18.89
CA LEU A 427 -3.68 26.98 -18.92
C LEU A 427 -2.78 26.58 -20.10
N ASP A 428 -2.98 27.19 -21.26
CA ASP A 428 -2.14 27.03 -22.44
C ASP A 428 -2.23 28.28 -23.33
N TYR A 429 -1.23 28.48 -24.17
CA TYR A 429 -1.19 29.58 -25.13
C TYR A 429 -0.34 29.23 -26.35
N ARG A 430 -0.72 29.74 -27.52
CA ARG A 430 0.07 29.60 -28.75
C ARG A 430 0.07 30.89 -29.57
N PRO A 431 1.21 31.22 -30.22
CA PRO A 431 1.28 32.37 -31.10
C PRO A 431 0.44 32.14 -32.36
N THR A 432 -0.08 33.24 -32.91
CA THR A 432 -0.81 33.25 -34.18
C THR A 432 -0.72 34.64 -34.80
N THR A 433 -0.93 34.77 -36.11
CA THR A 433 -1.07 36.07 -36.77
C THR A 433 -2.53 36.29 -37.17
N ILE A 434 -3.06 37.47 -36.90
CA ILE A 434 -4.48 37.77 -37.14
C ILE A 434 -4.77 37.77 -38.64
N GLY A 435 -5.71 36.94 -39.07
CA GLY A 435 -6.07 36.79 -40.49
C GLY A 435 -5.08 35.95 -41.31
N GLU A 436 -4.15 35.23 -40.68
CA GLU A 436 -3.13 34.44 -41.39
C GLU A 436 -3.71 33.28 -42.19
N GLY A 437 -3.28 33.15 -43.45
CA GLY A 437 -3.71 32.06 -44.33
C GLY A 437 -5.09 32.23 -44.96
N GLN A 438 -5.51 33.48 -45.23
CA GLN A 438 -6.68 33.78 -46.08
C GLN A 438 -6.69 32.97 -47.38
#